data_AF-A0A6G3WJD3-F1
#
_entry.id   AF-A0A6G3WJD3-F1
#
_cell.length_a   1.000
_cell.length_b   1.000
_cell.length_c   1.000
_cell.angle_alpha   90.00
_cell.angle_beta   90.00
_cell.angle_gamma   90.00
#
_symmetry.space_group_name_H-M   'P 1'
#
loop_
_entity.id
_entity.type
_entity.pdbx_description
1 polymer ?
#
loop_
_entity_poly.entity_id
_entity_poly.type
_entity_poly.pdbx_seq_one_letter_code
_entity_poly.pdbx_strand_id
1 'polypeptide(L)'
;MSALTVEPVPGRGQGQDWDDIVRIWEETDAPEGCKVEIIEEIVTVSPPPSKDHNTTAELLQRRLYTVIPEDWGIYQTLGLSLPGRGGIYIPDLVVVP
;
A
#
# COMPACT_ATOMS: atom_id res chain seq x y z
N MET A 1 -15.57 0.18 -8.65
CA MET A 1 -14.45 0.74 -9.43
C MET A 1 -13.33 -0.28 -9.33
N SER A 2 -12.98 -0.96 -10.42
CA SER A 2 -11.85 -1.91 -10.43
C SER A 2 -10.53 -1.15 -10.48
N ALA A 3 -9.52 -1.67 -9.78
CA ALA A 3 -8.14 -1.21 -9.91
C ALA A 3 -7.69 -1.33 -11.37
N LEU A 4 -7.00 -0.29 -11.87
CA LEU A 4 -6.33 -0.35 -13.16
C LEU A 4 -4.96 -0.99 -12.92
N THR A 5 -4.79 -2.23 -13.37
CA THR A 5 -3.48 -2.87 -13.48
C THR A 5 -2.77 -2.28 -14.70
N VAL A 6 -1.62 -1.65 -14.50
CA VAL A 6 -0.73 -1.29 -15.60
C VAL A 6 -0.14 -2.59 -16.15
N GLU A 7 -0.46 -2.96 -17.40
CA GLU A 7 0.07 -4.17 -17.99
C GLU A 7 1.59 -4.04 -18.21
N PRO A 8 2.40 -5.03 -17.78
CA PRO A 8 3.83 -4.99 -18.02
C PRO A 8 4.14 -5.20 -19.50
N VAL A 9 5.06 -4.41 -20.03
CA VAL A 9 5.59 -4.55 -21.40
C VAL A 9 6.20 -5.95 -21.56
N PRO A 10 5.79 -6.76 -22.56
CA PRO A 10 6.30 -8.12 -22.70
C PRO A 10 7.68 -8.09 -23.35
N GLY A 11 8.73 -8.25 -22.54
CA GLY A 11 10.09 -8.36 -23.08
C GLY A 11 11.25 -8.20 -22.10
N ARG A 12 11.36 -9.04 -21.06
CA ARG A 12 12.66 -9.45 -20.47
C ARG A 12 12.45 -10.62 -19.52
N GLY A 13 13.13 -11.73 -19.80
CA GLY A 13 13.17 -12.89 -18.89
C GLY A 13 14.07 -12.60 -17.69
N GLN A 14 13.75 -13.27 -16.57
CA GLN A 14 14.26 -13.04 -15.21
C GLN A 14 13.67 -11.77 -14.59
N GLY A 15 13.20 -11.89 -13.34
CA GLY A 15 12.35 -10.92 -12.65
C GLY A 15 12.80 -9.49 -12.87
N GLN A 16 11.82 -8.60 -13.05
CA GLN A 16 12.09 -7.17 -13.12
C GLN A 16 12.95 -6.77 -11.92
N ASP A 17 14.07 -6.08 -12.17
CA ASP A 17 14.97 -5.65 -11.09
C ASP A 17 14.14 -4.82 -10.10
N TRP A 18 14.32 -5.06 -8.81
CA TRP A 18 13.55 -4.36 -7.78
C TRP A 18 13.70 -2.83 -7.93
N ASP A 19 14.90 -2.39 -8.30
CA ASP A 19 15.21 -1.00 -8.58
C ASP A 19 14.42 -0.46 -9.80
N ASP A 20 14.15 -1.29 -10.80
CA ASP A 20 13.30 -0.92 -11.93
C ASP A 20 11.82 -0.78 -11.52
N ILE A 21 11.32 -1.65 -10.65
CA ILE A 21 9.94 -1.56 -10.14
C ILE A 21 9.78 -0.33 -9.25
N VAL A 22 10.74 -0.09 -8.35
CA VAL A 22 10.75 1.08 -7.46
C VAL A 22 10.80 2.36 -8.29
N ARG A 23 11.61 2.44 -9.35
CA ARG A 23 11.63 3.61 -10.24
C ARG A 23 10.26 3.87 -10.87
N ILE A 24 9.56 2.85 -11.35
CA ILE A 24 8.20 3.01 -11.90
C ILE A 24 7.25 3.52 -10.82
N TRP A 25 7.33 2.96 -9.60
CA TRP A 25 6.53 3.40 -8.46
C TRP A 25 6.78 4.88 -8.12
N GLU A 26 8.05 5.33 -8.08
CA GLU A 26 8.42 6.73 -7.82
C GLU A 26 7.96 7.69 -8.93
N GLU A 27 8.02 7.26 -10.18
CA GLU A 27 7.63 8.06 -11.36
C GLU A 27 6.12 8.05 -11.62
N THR A 28 5.34 7.24 -10.90
CA THR A 28 3.88 7.13 -11.09
C THR A 28 3.17 8.40 -10.60
N ASP A 29 2.74 9.22 -11.54
CA ASP A 29 1.92 10.42 -11.28
C ASP A 29 0.44 10.06 -11.12
N ALA A 30 0.05 9.69 -9.89
CA ALA A 30 -1.32 9.34 -9.55
C ALA A 30 -2.13 10.58 -9.10
N PRO A 31 -3.46 10.61 -9.34
CA PRO A 31 -4.32 11.66 -8.82
C PRO A 31 -4.21 11.82 -7.30
N GLU A 32 -4.44 13.04 -6.82
CA GLU A 32 -4.39 13.34 -5.39
C GLU A 32 -5.28 12.42 -4.56
N GLY A 33 -4.71 11.88 -3.48
CA GLY A 33 -5.38 10.96 -2.56
C GLY A 33 -5.42 9.50 -3.03
N CYS A 34 -5.00 9.19 -4.26
CA CYS A 34 -4.76 7.80 -4.66
C CYS A 34 -3.57 7.23 -3.90
N LYS A 35 -3.63 5.93 -3.61
CA LYS A 35 -2.50 5.17 -3.08
C LYS A 35 -1.73 4.57 -4.25
N VAL A 36 -0.41 4.70 -4.22
CA VAL A 36 0.49 4.00 -5.14
C VAL A 36 1.31 3.01 -4.32
N GLU A 37 1.16 1.73 -4.64
CA GLU A 37 1.75 0.61 -3.90
C GLU A 37 2.51 -0.30 -4.88
N ILE A 38 3.42 -1.12 -4.36
CA ILE A 38 3.96 -2.28 -5.06
C ILE A 38 3.38 -3.51 -4.36
N ILE A 39 2.53 -4.26 -5.07
CA ILE A 39 1.87 -5.46 -4.55
C ILE A 39 2.29 -6.62 -5.45
N GLU A 40 3.02 -7.59 -4.89
CA GLU A 40 3.51 -8.75 -5.63
C GLU A 40 4.27 -8.33 -6.91
N GLU A 41 5.24 -7.42 -6.74
CA GLU A 41 6.07 -6.85 -7.81
C GLU A 41 5.31 -6.01 -8.86
N ILE A 42 4.03 -5.69 -8.61
CA ILE A 42 3.20 -4.88 -9.52
C ILE A 42 2.89 -3.52 -8.91
N VAL A 43 3.21 -2.45 -9.65
CA VAL A 43 2.79 -1.09 -9.28
C VAL A 43 1.29 -0.96 -9.44
N THR A 44 0.60 -0.71 -8.32
CA THR A 44 -0.85 -0.66 -8.22
C THR A 44 -1.29 0.71 -7.76
N VAL A 45 -2.24 1.31 -8.49
CA VAL A 45 -2.87 2.57 -8.12
C VAL A 45 -4.30 2.31 -7.66
N SER A 46 -4.57 2.62 -6.39
CA SER A 46 -5.90 2.52 -5.79
C SER A 46 -6.51 3.91 -5.60
N PRO A 47 -7.80 4.10 -5.89
CA PRO A 47 -8.46 5.39 -5.66
C PRO A 47 -8.48 5.75 -4.16
N PRO A 48 -8.72 7.02 -3.82
CA PRO A 48 -8.90 7.43 -2.44
C PRO A 48 -9.99 6.58 -1.76
N PRO A 49 -9.80 6.18 -0.49
CA PRO A 49 -10.78 5.34 0.21
C PRO A 49 -12.10 6.10 0.38
N SER A 50 -13.22 5.36 0.27
CA SER A 50 -14.54 5.91 0.54
C SER A 50 -14.71 6.18 2.04
N LYS A 51 -15.71 6.99 2.39
CA LYS A 51 -16.12 7.20 3.79
C LYS A 51 -16.41 5.88 4.49
N ASP A 52 -17.10 4.96 3.82
CA ASP A 52 -17.47 3.66 4.40
C ASP A 52 -16.22 2.83 4.68
N HIS A 53 -15.23 2.86 3.79
CA HIS A 53 -13.94 2.19 4.00
C HIS A 53 -13.20 2.77 5.21
N ASN A 54 -13.14 4.10 5.33
CA ASN A 54 -12.53 4.77 6.48
C ASN A 54 -13.30 4.53 7.78
N THR A 55 -14.62 4.35 7.71
CA THR A 55 -15.45 4.03 8.89
C THR A 55 -15.10 2.63 9.42
N THR A 56 -14.83 1.66 8.54
CA THR A 56 -14.35 0.35 8.97
C THR A 56 -13.01 0.44 9.71
N ALA A 57 -12.05 1.22 9.18
CA ALA A 57 -10.76 1.44 9.83
C ALA A 57 -10.90 2.14 11.19
N GLU A 58 -11.76 3.16 11.31
CA GLU A 58 -12.06 3.85 12.58
C GLU A 58 -12.60 2.89 13.64
N LEU A 59 -13.59 2.05 13.27
CA LEU A 59 -14.20 1.11 14.20
C LEU A 59 -13.19 0.09 14.71
N LEU A 60 -12.30 -0.38 13.83
CA LEU A 60 -11.21 -1.28 14.20
C LEU A 60 -10.20 -0.60 15.12
N GLN A 61 -9.74 0.61 14.76
CA GLN A 61 -8.80 1.40 15.54
C GLN A 61 -9.29 1.62 16.97
N ARG A 62 -10.57 2.00 17.14
CA ARG A 62 -11.17 2.22 18.46
C ARG A 62 -11.13 0.97 19.33
N ARG A 63 -11.26 -0.23 18.75
CA ARG A 63 -11.16 -1.49 19.50
C ARG A 63 -9.71 -1.85 19.81
N LEU A 64 -8.80 -1.64 18.87
CA LEU A 64 -7.39 -1.96 19.05
C LEU A 64 -6.75 -1.10 20.15
N TYR A 65 -7.10 0.19 20.26
CA TYR A 65 -6.61 1.04 21.36
C TYR A 65 -6.97 0.53 22.77
N THR A 66 -7.94 -0.39 22.90
CA THR A 66 -8.29 -0.99 24.19
C THR A 66 -7.42 -2.18 24.58
N VAL A 67 -6.59 -2.69 23.67
CA VAL A 67 -5.86 -3.96 23.84
C VAL A 67 -4.39 -3.94 23.41
N ILE A 68 -3.95 -2.96 22.62
CA ILE A 68 -2.54 -2.91 22.16
C ILE A 68 -1.58 -2.54 23.30
N PRO A 69 -0.30 -2.95 23.21
CA PRO A 69 0.74 -2.49 24.15
C PRO A 69 0.90 -0.97 24.13
N GLU A 70 1.30 -0.38 25.26
CA GLU A 70 1.49 1.08 25.39
C GLU A 70 2.61 1.64 24.50
N ASP A 71 3.60 0.79 24.17
CA ASP A 71 4.73 1.13 23.31
C ASP A 71 4.41 0.99 21.81
N TRP A 72 3.21 0.53 21.44
CA TRP A 72 2.82 0.35 20.05
C TRP A 72 1.94 1.50 19.54
N GLY A 73 2.06 1.80 18.26
CA GLY A 73 1.21 2.77 17.56
C GLY A 73 0.23 2.12 16.59
N ILE A 74 -0.90 2.79 16.36
CA ILE A 74 -1.84 2.48 15.28
C ILE A 74 -1.80 3.61 14.27
N TYR A 75 -1.44 3.29 13.03
CA TYR A 75 -1.29 4.28 11.96
C TYR A 75 -2.19 3.93 10.79
N GLN A 76 -2.86 4.95 10.25
CA GLN A 76 -3.51 4.88 8.94
C GLN A 76 -2.56 5.50 7.91
N THR A 77 -2.56 4.98 6.69
CA THR A 77 -1.76 5.49 5.56
C THR A 77 -0.23 5.44 5.72
N LEU A 78 0.28 4.70 6.72
CA LEU A 78 1.72 4.52 6.89
C LEU A 78 2.28 3.62 5.79
N GLY A 79 3.25 4.12 5.02
CA GLY A 79 3.97 3.32 4.02
C GLY A 79 4.90 2.28 4.67
N LEU A 80 4.84 1.04 4.20
CA LEU A 80 5.64 -0.09 4.67
C LEU A 80 6.40 -0.72 3.51
N SER A 81 7.73 -0.69 3.58
CA SER A 81 8.57 -1.40 2.62
C SER A 81 8.84 -2.81 3.12
N LEU A 82 8.48 -3.81 2.31
CA LEU A 82 8.76 -5.22 2.54
C LEU A 82 9.45 -5.83 1.30
N PRO A 83 10.73 -5.51 1.05
CA PRO A 83 11.43 -5.96 -0.16
C PRO A 83 11.51 -7.49 -0.28
N GLY A 84 11.62 -8.20 0.85
CA GLY A 84 11.59 -9.67 0.88
C GLY A 84 10.24 -10.29 0.47
N ARG A 85 9.19 -9.47 0.32
CA ARG A 85 7.89 -9.86 -0.27
C ARG A 85 7.62 -9.15 -1.60
N GLY A 86 8.62 -8.46 -2.15
CA GLY A 86 8.49 -7.71 -3.39
C GLY A 86 7.42 -6.62 -3.32
N GLY A 87 7.34 -5.88 -2.19
CA GLY A 87 6.26 -4.92 -2.03
C GLY A 87 6.54 -3.67 -1.19
N ILE A 88 5.77 -2.63 -1.50
CA ILE A 88 5.63 -1.38 -0.76
C ILE A 88 4.13 -1.18 -0.57
N TYR A 89 3.67 -1.17 0.67
CA TYR A 89 2.25 -1.19 1.02
C TYR A 89 1.84 0.07 1.78
N ILE A 90 0.61 0.52 1.56
CA ILE A 90 -0.06 1.59 2.30
C ILE A 90 -1.38 1.02 2.86
N PRO A 91 -1.29 0.19 3.92
CA PRO A 91 -2.47 -0.41 4.52
C PRO A 91 -3.44 0.65 5.05
N ASP A 92 -4.74 0.31 5.08
CA ASP A 92 -5.76 1.17 5.69
C ASP A 92 -5.53 1.36 7.19
N LEU A 93 -4.93 0.36 7.84
CA LEU A 93 -4.54 0.41 9.24
C LEU A 93 -3.38 -0.56 9.50
N VAL A 94 -2.35 -0.10 10.20
CA VAL A 94 -1.26 -0.95 10.70
C VAL A 94 -1.04 -0.68 12.19
N VAL A 95 -0.76 -1.76 12.92
CA VAL A 95 -0.29 -1.69 14.31
C VAL A 95 1.19 -2.10 14.33
N VAL A 96 2.06 -1.23 14.82
CA VAL A 96 3.51 -1.48 14.88
C VAL A 96 4.08 -1.05 16.24
N PRO A 97 5.17 -1.68 16.71
CA PRO A 97 5.95 -1.20 17.85
C PRO A 97 6.61 0.16 17.59
#